data_AF-A0A9W3PEM8-F1
#
_entry.id   AF-A0A9W3PEM8-F1
#
_cell.length_a   1.000
_cell.length_b   1.000
_cell.length_c   1.000
_cell.angle_alpha   90.00
_cell.angle_beta   90.00
_cell.angle_gamma   90.00
#
_symmetry.space_group_name_H-M   'P 1'
#
loop_
_entity.id
_entity.type
_entity.pdbx_description
1 polymer ?
#
loop_
_entity_poly.entity_id
_entity_poly.type
_entity_poly.pdbx_seq_one_letter_code
_entity_poly.pdbx_strand_id
1 'polypeptide(L)'
;MYSEKEYNKLVDEHFEETQKLKSDMSVLETEKKSLDEQVKKLKDELAKKEQQVAQQPVQQEQPKQEPQQPAPAQQLEKKEEPKPEQPTGAFENPMKSINKTEAMNKVKEKAKQDFQDDYMTQNFVAEEQSKAFDFLNSIEIKSQEELNVMKNALKDFSNDFMTAKFVYEEQMKAKNKQG
;
A
#
# COMPACT_ATOMS: atom_id res chain seq x y z
N MET A 1 31.48 -40.20 16.83
CA MET A 1 30.85 -40.98 15.74
C MET A 1 29.49 -41.41 16.24
N TYR A 2 28.44 -41.24 15.43
CA TYR A 2 27.13 -41.79 15.75
C TYR A 2 27.19 -43.32 15.72
N SER A 3 26.49 -43.97 16.64
CA SER A 3 26.22 -45.40 16.53
C SER A 3 25.30 -45.68 15.34
N GLU A 4 25.37 -46.89 14.79
CA GLU A 4 24.52 -47.32 13.66
C GLU A 4 23.02 -47.11 13.95
N LYS A 5 22.61 -47.32 15.21
CA LYS A 5 21.23 -47.10 15.67
C LYS A 5 20.84 -45.62 15.67
N GLU A 6 21.75 -44.72 16.08
CA GLU A 6 21.51 -43.28 16.06
C GLU A 6 21.48 -42.73 14.64
N TYR A 7 22.34 -43.25 13.76
CA TYR A 7 22.35 -42.89 12.34
C TYR A 7 21.04 -43.30 11.66
N ASN A 8 20.57 -44.54 11.87
CA ASN A 8 19.32 -45.00 11.27
C ASN A 8 18.11 -44.18 11.77
N LYS A 9 18.06 -43.84 13.07
CA LYS A 9 17.01 -42.96 13.61
C LYS A 9 17.00 -41.59 12.95
N LEU A 10 18.18 -41.01 12.73
CA LEU A 10 18.31 -39.70 12.09
C LEU A 10 17.88 -39.73 10.61
N VAL A 11 18.18 -40.83 9.91
CA VAL A 11 17.73 -41.05 8.53
C VAL A 11 16.20 -41.16 8.46
N ASP A 12 15.59 -41.91 9.37
CA ASP A 12 14.13 -42.06 9.45
C ASP A 12 13.45 -40.70 9.76
N GLU A 13 13.97 -39.95 10.74
CA GLU A 13 13.45 -38.62 11.09
C GLU A 13 13.55 -37.65 9.90
N HIS A 14 14.69 -37.63 9.20
CA HIS A 14 14.88 -36.80 8.02
C HIS A 14 13.96 -37.21 6.87
N PHE A 15 13.70 -38.51 6.71
CA PHE A 15 12.77 -39.01 5.71
C PHE A 15 11.33 -38.56 6.01
N GLU A 16 10.88 -38.70 7.25
CA GLU A 16 9.56 -38.24 7.69
C GLU A 16 9.39 -36.72 7.52
N GLU A 17 10.39 -35.93 7.92
CA GLU A 17 10.39 -34.48 7.74
C GLU A 17 10.33 -34.08 6.26
N THR A 18 11.08 -34.79 5.41
CA THR A 18 11.05 -34.57 3.95
C THR A 18 9.66 -34.87 3.36
N GLN A 19 9.00 -35.95 3.80
CA GLN A 19 7.64 -36.27 3.34
C GLN A 19 6.64 -35.20 3.81
N LYS A 20 6.76 -34.74 5.06
CA LYS A 20 5.91 -33.69 5.60
C LYS A 20 6.06 -32.39 4.82
N LEU A 21 7.30 -31.94 4.58
CA LEU A 21 7.59 -30.74 3.79
C LEU A 21 7.02 -30.83 2.37
N LYS A 22 7.14 -32.00 1.73
CA LYS A 22 6.56 -32.23 0.40
C LYS A 22 5.03 -32.14 0.40
N SER A 23 4.38 -32.66 1.44
CA SER A 23 2.93 -32.53 1.63
C SER A 23 2.53 -31.07 1.82
N ASP A 24 3.20 -30.36 2.73
CA ASP A 24 2.92 -28.95 3.02
C ASP A 24 3.12 -28.07 1.77
N MET A 25 4.17 -28.32 0.98
CA MET A 25 4.43 -27.62 -0.28
C MET A 25 3.31 -27.86 -1.30
N SER A 26 2.80 -29.09 -1.41
CA SER A 26 1.67 -29.39 -2.29
C SER A 26 0.40 -28.66 -1.87
N VAL A 27 0.12 -28.53 -0.57
CA VAL A 27 -1.03 -27.77 -0.07
C VAL A 27 -0.89 -26.29 -0.42
N LEU A 28 0.28 -25.70 -0.16
CA LEU A 28 0.55 -24.30 -0.47
C LEU A 28 0.41 -23.99 -1.97
N GLU A 29 0.85 -24.91 -2.85
CA GLU A 29 0.65 -24.75 -4.30
C GLU A 29 -0.84 -24.73 -4.69
N THR A 30 -1.67 -25.56 -4.04
CA THR A 30 -3.12 -25.57 -4.29
C THR A 30 -3.81 -24.30 -3.78
N GLU A 31 -3.42 -23.82 -2.60
CA GLU A 31 -3.94 -22.58 -2.03
C GLU A 31 -3.57 -21.38 -2.90
N LYS A 32 -2.33 -21.32 -3.40
CA LYS A 32 -1.87 -20.27 -4.30
C LYS A 32 -2.70 -20.23 -5.59
N LYS A 33 -2.97 -21.38 -6.21
CA LYS A 33 -3.84 -21.44 -7.40
C LYS A 33 -5.25 -20.95 -7.12
N SER A 34 -5.82 -21.34 -5.97
CA SER A 34 -7.14 -20.86 -5.54
C SER A 34 -7.17 -19.34 -5.30
N LEU A 35 -6.14 -18.79 -4.67
CA LEU A 35 -6.00 -17.34 -4.48
C LEU A 35 -5.87 -16.59 -5.80
N ASP A 36 -5.07 -17.10 -6.74
CA ASP A 36 -4.91 -16.51 -8.07
C ASP A 36 -6.26 -16.46 -8.83
N GLU A 37 -7.08 -17.51 -8.73
CA GLU A 37 -8.43 -17.54 -9.30
C GLU A 37 -9.38 -16.52 -8.64
N GLN A 38 -9.32 -16.39 -7.32
CA GLN A 38 -10.13 -15.42 -6.58
C GLN A 38 -9.74 -13.98 -6.93
N VAL A 39 -8.43 -13.68 -7.01
CA VAL A 39 -7.93 -12.37 -7.42
C VAL A 39 -8.38 -12.05 -8.84
N LYS A 40 -8.33 -13.02 -9.76
CA LYS A 40 -8.84 -12.83 -11.13
C LYS A 40 -10.33 -12.47 -11.14
N LYS A 41 -11.16 -13.20 -10.39
CA LYS A 41 -12.60 -12.91 -10.28
C LYS A 41 -12.87 -11.52 -9.73
N LEU A 42 -12.21 -11.14 -8.64
CA LEU A 42 -12.37 -9.82 -8.02
C LEU A 42 -11.95 -8.70 -8.98
N LYS A 43 -10.88 -8.90 -9.74
CA LYS A 43 -10.41 -7.92 -10.73
C LYS A 43 -11.42 -7.74 -11.87
N ASP A 44 -12.00 -8.83 -12.36
CA ASP A 44 -13.06 -8.79 -13.38
C ASP A 44 -14.34 -8.12 -12.86
N GLU A 45 -14.72 -8.36 -11.59
CA GLU A 45 -15.85 -7.68 -10.95
C GLU A 45 -15.60 -6.18 -10.74
N LEU A 46 -14.38 -5.80 -10.37
CA LEU A 46 -14.00 -4.41 -10.17
C LEU A 46 -14.06 -3.63 -11.50
N ALA A 47 -13.54 -4.21 -12.58
CA ALA A 47 -13.61 -3.64 -13.93
C ALA A 47 -15.07 -3.47 -14.41
N LYS A 48 -15.97 -4.41 -14.08
CA LYS A 48 -17.41 -4.28 -14.39
C LYS A 48 -18.09 -3.16 -13.60
N LYS A 49 -17.75 -2.97 -12.32
CA LYS A 49 -18.29 -1.87 -11.49
C LYS A 49 -17.80 -0.51 -11.99
N GLU A 50 -16.53 -0.37 -12.36
CA GLU A 50 -15.99 0.88 -12.91
C GLU A 50 -16.70 1.29 -14.22
N GLN A 51 -17.00 0.34 -15.11
CA GLN A 51 -17.76 0.61 -16.33
C GLN A 51 -19.23 0.97 -16.10
N GLN A 52 -19.83 0.54 -14.98
CA GLN A 52 -21.19 0.92 -14.59
C GLN A 52 -21.26 2.33 -14.00
N VAL A 53 -20.25 2.73 -13.22
CA VAL A 53 -20.18 4.08 -12.62
C VAL A 53 -19.90 5.14 -13.70
N ALA A 54 -19.11 4.81 -14.73
CA ALA A 54 -18.81 5.73 -15.84
C ALA A 54 -20.00 6.00 -16.79
N GLN A 55 -21.11 5.27 -16.68
CA GLN A 55 -22.31 5.42 -17.53
C GLN A 55 -23.50 6.07 -16.82
N GLN A 56 -23.36 6.51 -15.56
CA GLN A 56 -24.38 7.38 -14.97
C GLN A 56 -24.22 8.81 -15.51
N PRO A 57 -25.25 9.39 -16.16
CA PRO A 57 -25.21 10.78 -16.57
C PRO A 57 -25.23 11.65 -15.32
N VAL A 58 -24.14 12.38 -15.09
CA VAL A 58 -24.10 13.51 -14.16
C VAL A 58 -25.14 14.51 -14.65
N GLN A 59 -26.29 14.57 -13.98
CA GLN A 59 -27.23 15.67 -14.14
C GLN A 59 -26.51 16.94 -13.71
N GLN A 60 -26.14 17.76 -14.70
CA GLN A 60 -25.68 19.12 -14.49
C GLN A 60 -26.87 19.94 -13.96
N GLU A 61 -26.90 20.20 -12.66
CA GLU A 61 -27.74 21.26 -12.10
C GLU A 61 -27.19 22.62 -12.57
N GLN A 62 -27.97 23.28 -13.43
CA GLN A 62 -27.79 24.68 -13.82
C GLN A 62 -27.95 25.63 -12.61
N PRO A 63 -27.30 26.82 -12.65
CA PRO A 63 -27.32 27.78 -11.56
C PRO A 63 -28.67 28.51 -11.48
N LYS A 64 -29.31 28.43 -10.32
CA LYS A 64 -30.56 29.14 -10.02
C LYS A 64 -30.23 30.56 -9.55
N GLN A 65 -30.71 31.55 -10.29
CA GLN A 65 -30.58 32.98 -10.01
C GLN A 65 -31.25 33.35 -8.67
N GLU A 66 -30.53 34.12 -7.84
CA GLU A 66 -31.07 34.86 -6.70
C GLU A 66 -31.97 36.03 -7.17
N PRO A 67 -33.06 36.35 -6.47
CA PRO A 67 -33.66 37.67 -6.49
C PRO A 67 -32.96 38.59 -5.47
N GLN A 68 -32.46 39.73 -5.95
CA GLN A 68 -31.98 40.83 -5.12
C GLN A 68 -33.16 41.45 -4.33
N GLN A 69 -32.98 41.62 -3.02
CA GLN A 69 -33.62 42.69 -2.25
C GLN A 69 -32.57 43.51 -1.48
N PRO A 70 -32.76 44.84 -1.34
CA PRO A 70 -31.77 45.75 -0.77
C PRO A 70 -31.77 45.77 0.77
N ALA A 71 -30.59 46.00 1.33
CA ALA A 71 -30.27 46.26 2.75
C ALA A 71 -30.84 47.61 3.24
N PRO A 72 -30.58 48.13 4.48
CA PRO A 72 -29.74 47.62 5.59
C PRO A 72 -30.31 47.81 7.02
N ALA A 73 -29.66 47.22 8.04
CA ALA A 73 -29.14 47.92 9.25
C ALA A 73 -28.92 47.01 10.47
N GLN A 74 -27.67 47.07 10.99
CA GLN A 74 -27.24 46.97 12.40
C GLN A 74 -27.33 45.56 13.05
N GLN A 75 -26.35 45.02 13.79
CA GLN A 75 -25.29 45.61 14.62
C GLN A 75 -24.23 44.53 14.96
N LEU A 76 -22.97 44.97 15.17
CA LEU A 76 -21.86 44.39 15.96
C LEU A 76 -21.83 42.88 16.29
N GLU A 77 -20.74 42.18 15.93
CA GLU A 77 -19.72 41.72 16.90
C GLU A 77 -18.53 40.99 16.22
N LYS A 78 -17.32 41.45 16.58
CA LYS A 78 -16.05 40.74 16.75
C LYS A 78 -15.57 39.66 15.74
N LYS A 79 -14.61 40.12 14.94
CA LYS A 79 -13.45 39.44 14.33
C LYS A 79 -12.91 38.22 15.13
N GLU A 80 -13.13 37.02 14.59
CA GLU A 80 -12.16 35.92 14.63
C GLU A 80 -12.32 35.14 13.32
N GLU A 81 -11.21 35.00 12.59
CA GLU A 81 -11.11 34.47 11.23
C GLU A 81 -11.35 32.95 11.27
N PRO A 82 -12.42 32.41 10.63
CA PRO A 82 -12.41 30.99 10.33
C PRO A 82 -11.38 30.80 9.21
N LYS A 83 -10.25 30.20 9.57
CA LYS A 83 -9.29 29.61 8.64
C LYS A 83 -10.10 28.92 7.53
N PRO A 84 -9.89 29.25 6.23
CA PRO A 84 -10.69 28.64 5.19
C PRO A 84 -10.51 27.12 5.30
N GLU A 85 -11.61 26.43 5.62
CA GLU A 85 -11.70 24.99 5.47
C GLU A 85 -11.41 24.71 4.00
N GLN A 86 -10.17 24.28 3.73
CA GLN A 86 -9.82 23.80 2.42
C GLN A 86 -10.78 22.66 2.09
N PRO A 87 -11.25 22.59 0.84
CA PRO A 87 -12.15 21.53 0.44
C PRO A 87 -11.48 20.20 0.77
N THR A 88 -12.17 19.37 1.56
CA THR A 88 -11.89 17.96 1.79
C THR A 88 -12.08 17.17 0.49
N GLY A 89 -11.41 17.60 -0.58
CA GLY A 89 -11.18 16.79 -1.75
C GLY A 89 -10.17 15.72 -1.37
N ALA A 90 -10.59 14.45 -1.42
CA ALA A 90 -9.75 13.32 -1.09
C ALA A 90 -8.43 13.39 -1.87
N PHE A 91 -7.33 13.72 -1.18
CA PHE A 91 -6.01 13.73 -1.80
C PHE A 91 -5.68 12.31 -2.23
N GLU A 92 -5.46 12.09 -3.53
CA GLU A 92 -5.11 10.77 -4.01
C GLU A 92 -3.70 10.38 -3.54
N ASN A 93 -3.57 9.18 -2.98
CA ASN A 93 -2.28 8.65 -2.56
C ASN A 93 -1.44 8.32 -3.80
N PRO A 94 -0.24 8.92 -3.99
CA PRO A 94 0.60 8.67 -5.15
C PRO A 94 1.03 7.20 -5.30
N MET A 95 1.00 6.40 -4.23
CA MET A 95 1.21 4.95 -4.29
C MET A 95 0.24 4.22 -5.22
N LYS A 96 -0.99 4.74 -5.38
CA LYS A 96 -2.02 4.13 -6.25
C LYS A 96 -1.61 4.09 -7.71
N SER A 97 -0.72 5.00 -8.12
CA SER A 97 -0.19 5.06 -9.49
C SER A 97 0.97 4.09 -9.74
N ILE A 98 1.54 3.48 -8.70
CA ILE A 98 2.70 2.60 -8.82
C ILE A 98 2.25 1.16 -9.09
N ASN A 99 2.75 0.56 -10.17
CA ASN A 99 2.52 -0.85 -10.44
C ASN A 99 3.33 -1.74 -9.47
N LYS A 100 2.65 -2.40 -8.54
CA LYS A 100 3.29 -3.27 -7.53
C LYS A 100 4.14 -4.37 -8.15
N THR A 101 3.69 -5.01 -9.23
CA THR A 101 4.45 -6.09 -9.88
C THR A 101 5.77 -5.58 -10.45
N GLU A 102 5.76 -4.46 -11.16
CA GLU A 102 6.97 -3.85 -11.71
C GLU A 102 7.92 -3.40 -10.59
N ALA A 103 7.39 -2.73 -9.57
CA ALA A 103 8.16 -2.26 -8.42
C ALA A 103 8.84 -3.42 -7.67
N MET A 104 8.09 -4.50 -7.38
CA MET A 104 8.62 -5.67 -6.68
C MET A 104 9.62 -6.46 -7.53
N ASN A 105 9.49 -6.47 -8.85
CA ASN A 105 10.51 -7.05 -9.73
C ASN A 105 11.84 -6.28 -9.61
N LYS A 106 11.80 -4.94 -9.61
CA LYS A 106 13.01 -4.11 -9.42
C LYS A 106 13.66 -4.35 -8.05
N VAL A 107 12.85 -4.46 -6.99
CA VAL A 107 13.32 -4.81 -5.64
C VAL A 107 14.03 -6.17 -5.65
N LYS A 108 13.42 -7.20 -6.26
CA LYS A 108 14.02 -8.55 -6.32
C LYS A 108 15.33 -8.56 -7.10
N GLU A 109 15.41 -7.86 -8.22
CA GLU A 109 16.65 -7.76 -9.00
C GLU A 109 17.74 -7.04 -8.20
N LYS A 110 17.41 -5.96 -7.49
CA LYS A 110 18.35 -5.29 -6.60
C LYS A 110 18.81 -6.19 -5.45
N ALA A 111 17.90 -6.93 -4.82
CA ALA A 111 18.24 -7.84 -3.74
C ALA A 111 19.21 -8.95 -4.20
N LYS A 112 19.01 -9.51 -5.40
CA LYS A 112 19.96 -10.48 -6.00
C LYS A 112 21.35 -9.89 -6.22
N GLN A 113 21.42 -8.61 -6.59
CA GLN A 113 22.68 -7.90 -6.82
C GLN A 113 23.41 -7.59 -5.51
N ASP A 114 22.68 -7.08 -4.51
CA ASP A 114 23.23 -6.64 -3.24
C ASP A 114 23.59 -7.84 -2.33
N PHE A 115 22.88 -8.96 -2.45
CA PHE A 115 23.03 -10.15 -1.61
C PHE A 115 23.26 -11.41 -2.47
N GLN A 116 24.38 -11.44 -3.19
CA GLN A 116 24.73 -12.58 -4.05
C GLN A 116 24.78 -13.88 -3.23
N ASP A 117 24.15 -14.92 -3.75
CA ASP A 117 24.02 -16.27 -3.16
C ASP A 117 23.38 -16.36 -1.76
N ASP A 118 23.03 -15.25 -1.13
CA ASP A 118 22.26 -15.20 0.12
C ASP A 118 20.75 -15.11 -0.17
N TYR A 119 20.17 -16.25 -0.58
CA TYR A 119 18.76 -16.35 -0.92
C TYR A 119 17.83 -16.06 0.27
N MET A 120 18.28 -16.28 1.50
CA MET A 120 17.50 -15.97 2.70
C MET A 120 17.33 -14.46 2.84
N THR A 121 18.43 -13.70 2.73
CA THR A 121 18.39 -12.24 2.80
C THR A 121 17.67 -11.65 1.58
N GLN A 122 17.84 -12.23 0.38
CA GLN A 122 17.09 -11.80 -0.81
C GLN A 122 15.58 -11.89 -0.59
N ASN A 123 15.09 -13.03 -0.10
CA ASN A 123 13.67 -13.24 0.17
C ASN A 123 13.17 -12.29 1.27
N PHE A 124 13.92 -12.16 2.37
CA PHE A 124 13.59 -11.25 3.46
C PHE A 124 13.44 -9.80 2.97
N VAL A 125 14.40 -9.29 2.19
CA VAL A 125 14.35 -7.93 1.66
C VAL A 125 13.15 -7.73 0.74
N ALA A 126 12.87 -8.69 -0.16
CA ALA A 126 11.73 -8.60 -1.05
C ALA A 126 10.38 -8.61 -0.29
N GLU A 127 10.27 -9.42 0.75
CA GLU A 127 9.09 -9.49 1.62
C GLU A 127 8.88 -8.19 2.39
N GLU A 128 9.91 -7.66 3.05
CA GLU A 128 9.81 -6.42 3.83
C GLU A 128 9.49 -5.21 2.94
N GLN A 129 10.09 -5.14 1.75
CA GLN A 129 9.78 -4.11 0.76
C GLN A 129 8.32 -4.22 0.26
N SER A 130 7.79 -5.44 0.09
CA SER A 130 6.38 -5.64 -0.26
C SER A 130 5.45 -5.20 0.86
N LYS A 131 5.76 -5.51 2.12
CA LYS A 131 4.96 -5.06 3.28
C LYS A 131 4.98 -3.54 3.41
N ALA A 132 6.13 -2.91 3.19
CA ALA A 132 6.25 -1.45 3.22
C ALA A 132 5.46 -0.78 2.08
N PHE A 133 5.48 -1.38 0.88
CA PHE A 133 4.63 -0.94 -0.24
C PHE A 133 3.14 -1.00 0.14
N ASP A 134 2.68 -2.14 0.68
CA ASP A 134 1.27 -2.30 1.06
C ASP A 134 0.85 -1.31 2.15
N PHE A 135 1.72 -1.09 3.14
CA PHE A 135 1.52 -0.06 4.15
C PHE A 135 1.33 1.32 3.52
N LEU A 136 2.31 1.79 2.74
CA LEU A 136 2.27 3.11 2.11
C LEU A 136 1.04 3.27 1.21
N ASN A 137 0.67 2.22 0.47
CA ASN A 137 -0.50 2.20 -0.40
C ASN A 137 -1.85 2.21 0.38
N SER A 138 -1.87 1.77 1.63
CA SER A 138 -3.06 1.78 2.48
C SER A 138 -3.36 3.13 3.12
N ILE A 139 -2.39 4.05 3.10
CA ILE A 139 -2.51 5.36 3.75
C ILE A 139 -3.54 6.22 3.02
N GLU A 140 -4.50 6.72 3.78
CA GLU A 140 -5.40 7.81 3.39
C GLU A 140 -4.72 9.15 3.63
N ILE A 141 -4.64 9.99 2.60
CA ILE A 141 -3.99 11.31 2.66
C ILE A 141 -5.04 12.36 3.04
N LYS A 142 -4.85 13.01 4.19
CA LYS A 142 -5.84 13.93 4.78
C LYS A 142 -5.49 15.40 4.62
N SER A 143 -4.29 15.70 4.12
CA SER A 143 -3.82 17.07 3.96
C SER A 143 -2.82 17.20 2.81
N GLN A 144 -2.66 18.43 2.31
CA GLN A 144 -1.66 18.75 1.28
C GLN A 144 -0.24 18.49 1.80
N GLU A 145 0.02 18.72 3.08
CA GLU A 145 1.31 18.42 3.72
C GLU A 145 1.61 16.92 3.71
N GLU A 146 0.65 16.08 4.06
CA GLU A 146 0.78 14.61 3.98
C GLU A 146 1.07 14.15 2.55
N LEU A 147 0.35 14.74 1.58
CA LEU A 147 0.59 14.46 0.16
C LEU A 147 2.03 14.80 -0.24
N ASN A 148 2.53 15.95 0.20
CA ASN A 148 3.89 16.40 -0.10
C ASN A 148 4.94 15.50 0.56
N VAL A 149 4.75 15.10 1.82
CA VAL A 149 5.64 14.17 2.51
C VAL A 149 5.69 12.83 1.78
N MET A 150 4.54 12.25 1.41
CA MET A 150 4.47 11.01 0.65
C MET A 150 5.17 11.14 -0.70
N LYS A 151 4.90 12.20 -1.47
CA LYS A 151 5.54 12.44 -2.77
C LYS A 151 7.07 12.57 -2.64
N ASN A 152 7.56 13.29 -1.64
CA ASN A 152 8.99 13.46 -1.42
C ASN A 152 9.66 12.13 -1.04
N ALA A 153 9.07 11.36 -0.13
CA ALA A 153 9.58 10.04 0.25
C ALA A 153 9.67 9.10 -0.96
N LEU A 154 8.65 9.04 -1.81
CA LEU A 154 8.66 8.19 -3.01
C LEU A 154 9.61 8.70 -4.11
N LYS A 155 9.82 10.01 -4.19
CA LYS A 155 10.78 10.60 -5.12
C LYS A 155 12.21 10.28 -4.72
N ASP A 156 12.53 10.39 -3.44
CA ASP A 156 13.89 10.18 -2.94
C ASP A 156 14.22 8.67 -2.85
N PHE A 157 13.21 7.81 -2.68
CA PHE A 157 13.35 6.38 -2.45
C PHE A 157 12.43 5.53 -3.36
N SER A 158 12.50 5.75 -4.68
CA SER A 158 11.51 5.21 -5.64
C SER A 158 11.39 3.69 -5.76
N ASN A 159 12.42 2.94 -5.32
CA ASN A 159 12.38 1.47 -5.25
C ASN A 159 12.82 0.95 -3.87
N ASP A 160 12.82 1.81 -2.86
CA ASP A 160 13.14 1.47 -1.47
C ASP A 160 11.98 1.91 -0.57
N PHE A 161 10.92 1.12 -0.61
CA PHE A 161 9.66 1.39 0.09
C PHE A 161 9.82 1.28 1.62
N MET A 162 10.75 0.48 2.13
CA MET A 162 11.08 0.48 3.56
C MET A 162 11.59 1.84 4.01
N THR A 163 12.56 2.41 3.28
CA THR A 163 13.10 3.73 3.61
C THR A 163 12.05 4.83 3.37
N ALA A 164 11.27 4.75 2.28
CA ALA A 164 10.16 5.66 2.04
C ALA A 164 9.13 5.64 3.17
N LYS A 165 8.78 4.44 3.67
CA LYS A 165 7.89 4.24 4.83
C LYS A 165 8.46 4.92 6.07
N PHE A 166 9.71 4.64 6.39
CA PHE A 166 10.38 5.23 7.55
C PHE A 166 10.38 6.76 7.49
N VAL A 167 10.75 7.34 6.33
CA VAL A 167 10.78 8.80 6.15
C VAL A 167 9.38 9.41 6.26
N TYR A 168 8.38 8.78 5.65
CA TYR A 168 6.99 9.24 5.79
C TYR A 168 6.56 9.24 7.27
N GLU A 169 6.75 8.13 7.99
CA GLU A 169 6.37 8.00 9.39
C GLU A 169 7.06 9.03 10.29
N GLU A 170 8.37 9.21 10.14
CA GLU A 170 9.13 10.16 10.97
C GLU A 170 8.75 11.62 10.66
N GLN A 171 8.48 11.96 9.40
CA GLN A 171 7.99 13.30 9.05
C GLN A 171 6.60 13.57 9.61
N MET A 172 5.69 12.60 9.54
CA MET A 172 4.35 12.72 10.11
C MET A 172 4.38 12.85 11.64
N LYS A 173 5.27 12.09 12.29
CA LYS A 173 5.50 12.19 13.72
C LYS A 173 6.12 13.54 14.12
N ALA A 174 7.05 14.06 13.33
CA ALA A 174 7.66 15.37 13.58
C ALA A 174 6.64 16.51 13.41
N LYS A 175 5.80 16.46 12.36
CA LYS A 175 4.68 17.38 12.15
C LYS A 175 3.76 17.43 13.37
N ASN A 176 3.36 16.28 13.89
CA ASN A 176 2.46 16.17 15.04
C ASN A 176 3.06 16.70 16.37
N LYS A 177 4.38 16.91 16.44
CA LYS A 177 5.05 17.53 17.59
C LYS A 177 5.19 19.05 17.48
N GLN A 178 4.99 19.61 16.28
CA GLN A 178 5.11 21.05 16.04
C GLN A 178 3.76 21.79 16.10
N GLY A 179 2.64 21.06 16.01
CA GLY A 179 1.29 21.58 16.21
C GLY A 179 0.86 21.51 17.66
#